data_AF-A0AAV2QK37-F1
#
_entry.id   AF-A0AAV2QK37-F1
#
_cell.length_a   1.000
_cell.length_b   1.000
_cell.length_c   1.000
_cell.angle_alpha   90.00
_cell.angle_beta   90.00
_cell.angle_gamma   90.00
#
_symmetry.space_group_name_H-M   'P 1'
#
loop_
_entity.id
_entity.type
_entity.pdbx_description
1 polymer ?
#
loop_
_entity_poly.entity_id
_entity_poly.type
_entity_poly.pdbx_seq_one_letter_code
_entity_poly.pdbx_strand_id
1 'polypeptide(L)'
;FLLDSLTKFFDDLPNPTLRKKDVVWIALRSVDPPEQEFLDEFNDLKFFTMEDVRKQGIDSVIKQSIEWLQPGPQSPLHLSFDIDALDPAVAPSTGTPVANGLTMSEGRAIVQQAYNTGHLRAIDITEVNPALGKSQNDA
;
A
#
# COMPACT_ATOMS: atom_id res chain seq x y z
N PHE A 1 -5.73 0.04 -11.19
CA PHE A 1 -4.66 -0.83 -11.76
C PHE A 1 -4.02 -1.75 -10.71
N LEU A 2 -3.76 -1.27 -9.48
CA LEU A 2 -3.13 -2.07 -8.43
C LEU A 2 -4.04 -3.16 -7.84
N LEU A 3 -5.34 -2.86 -7.67
CA LEU A 3 -6.31 -3.82 -7.14
C LEU A 3 -6.61 -4.91 -8.18
N ASP A 4 -6.79 -4.57 -9.46
CA ASP A 4 -7.11 -5.53 -10.52
C ASP A 4 -6.01 -6.60 -10.80
N SER A 5 -4.76 -6.31 -10.41
CA SER A 5 -3.66 -7.27 -10.48
C SER A 5 -3.60 -8.19 -9.24
N LEU A 6 -4.00 -7.67 -8.07
CA LEU A 6 -4.03 -8.41 -6.81
C LEU A 6 -5.31 -9.23 -6.61
N THR A 7 -6.44 -8.82 -7.18
CA THR A 7 -7.68 -9.63 -7.23
C THR A 7 -7.42 -10.98 -7.91
N LYS A 8 -6.73 -10.95 -9.06
CA LYS A 8 -6.29 -12.16 -9.79
C LYS A 8 -5.27 -12.98 -9.01
N PHE A 9 -4.48 -12.35 -8.13
CA PHE A 9 -3.50 -13.07 -7.30
C PHE A 9 -4.17 -14.03 -6.30
N PHE A 10 -5.34 -13.67 -5.76
CA PHE A 10 -6.07 -14.53 -4.83
C PHE A 10 -6.85 -15.65 -5.51
N ASP A 11 -7.45 -15.37 -6.67
CA ASP A 11 -8.45 -16.26 -7.26
C ASP A 11 -7.96 -17.05 -8.50
N ASP A 12 -6.95 -16.57 -9.25
CA ASP A 12 -6.48 -17.21 -10.49
C ASP A 12 -5.23 -18.11 -10.33
N LEU A 13 -4.59 -18.12 -9.14
CA LEU A 13 -3.43 -18.97 -8.88
C LEU A 13 -3.88 -20.37 -8.41
N PRO A 14 -3.35 -21.46 -8.97
CA PRO A 14 -3.75 -22.82 -8.61
C PRO A 14 -3.41 -23.21 -7.15
N ASN A 15 -2.61 -22.39 -6.47
CA ASN A 15 -2.33 -22.44 -5.03
C ASN A 15 -2.02 -21.01 -4.54
N PRO A 16 -3.05 -20.20 -4.21
CA PRO A 16 -2.80 -18.85 -3.73
C PRO A 16 -2.11 -18.93 -2.37
N THR A 17 -0.90 -18.36 -2.28
CA THR A 17 -0.07 -18.40 -1.05
C THR A 17 -0.46 -17.36 -0.01
N LEU A 18 -1.29 -16.37 -0.37
CA LEU A 18 -1.82 -15.34 0.53
C LEU A 18 -3.33 -15.50 0.67
N ARG A 19 -3.83 -15.37 1.90
CA ARG A 19 -5.27 -15.30 2.18
C ARG A 19 -5.68 -13.83 2.27
N LYS A 20 -6.93 -13.52 1.91
CA LYS A 20 -7.52 -12.16 1.98
C LYS A 20 -7.32 -11.50 3.35
N LYS A 21 -7.58 -12.24 4.43
CA LYS A 21 -7.36 -11.78 5.82
C LYS A 21 -5.90 -11.47 6.19
N ASP A 22 -4.93 -11.96 5.42
CA ASP A 22 -3.49 -11.76 5.69
C ASP A 22 -2.93 -10.55 4.92
N VAL A 23 -3.80 -9.72 4.32
CA VAL A 23 -3.41 -8.52 3.58
C VAL A 23 -4.15 -7.29 4.12
N VAL A 24 -3.44 -6.18 4.20
CA VAL A 24 -4.00 -4.87 4.52
C VAL A 24 -3.51 -3.86 3.49
N TRP A 25 -4.44 -3.14 2.85
CA TRP A 25 -4.10 -2.00 1.99
C TRP A 25 -4.12 -0.70 2.78
N ILE A 26 -3.16 0.17 2.53
CA ILE A 26 -3.05 1.48 3.15
C ILE A 26 -2.97 2.52 2.04
N ALA A 27 -3.59 3.68 2.26
CA ALA A 27 -3.55 4.82 1.36
C ALA A 27 -4.22 4.58 -0.01
N LEU A 28 -5.25 3.73 -0.06
CA LEU A 28 -6.03 3.58 -1.29
C LEU A 28 -6.62 4.94 -1.69
N ARG A 29 -6.45 5.26 -2.97
CA ARG A 29 -6.90 6.52 -3.58
C ARG A 29 -7.39 6.22 -4.99
N SER A 30 -8.49 6.86 -5.39
CA SER A 30 -9.08 6.68 -6.73
C SER A 30 -9.34 5.20 -7.06
N VAL A 31 -10.15 4.54 -6.23
CA VAL A 31 -10.64 3.19 -6.51
C VAL A 31 -11.64 3.29 -7.66
N ASP A 32 -11.35 2.63 -8.77
CA ASP A 32 -12.26 2.62 -9.92
C ASP A 32 -13.53 1.79 -9.58
N PRO A 33 -14.69 2.02 -10.23
CA PRO A 33 -15.93 1.31 -9.88
C PRO A 33 -15.81 -0.22 -9.79
N PRO A 34 -15.10 -0.92 -10.69
CA PRO A 34 -14.88 -2.36 -10.55
C PRO A 34 -14.03 -2.75 -9.32
N GLU A 35 -13.04 -1.92 -8.96
CA GLU A 35 -12.23 -2.13 -7.77
C GLU A 35 -13.07 -1.89 -6.50
N GLN A 36 -14.01 -0.94 -6.55
CA GLN A 36 -14.94 -0.69 -5.44
C GLN A 36 -15.93 -1.84 -5.27
N GLU A 37 -16.49 -2.35 -6.36
CA GLU A 37 -17.36 -3.54 -6.34
C GLU A 37 -16.63 -4.74 -5.71
N PHE A 38 -15.35 -4.94 -6.04
CA PHE A 38 -14.53 -5.97 -5.39
C PHE A 38 -14.34 -5.72 -3.89
N LEU A 39 -14.03 -4.49 -3.47
CA LEU A 39 -13.90 -4.17 -2.05
C LEU A 39 -15.22 -4.36 -1.28
N ASP A 40 -16.36 -4.06 -1.92
CA ASP A 40 -17.69 -4.22 -1.33
C ASP A 40 -18.15 -5.69 -1.29
N GLU A 41 -17.71 -6.51 -2.25
CA GLU A 41 -18.04 -7.94 -2.33
C GLU A 41 -17.33 -8.73 -1.21
N PHE A 42 -16.10 -8.33 -0.84
CA PHE A 42 -15.26 -9.07 0.11
C PHE A 42 -15.17 -8.38 1.47
N ASN A 43 -16.14 -8.69 2.34
CA ASN A 43 -16.20 -8.22 3.73
C ASN A 43 -14.99 -8.61 4.61
N ASP A 44 -14.13 -9.51 4.14
CA ASP A 44 -12.93 -10.00 4.85
C ASP A 44 -11.62 -9.31 4.42
N LEU A 45 -11.69 -8.31 3.53
CA LEU A 45 -10.56 -7.45 3.19
C LEU A 45 -10.44 -6.29 4.17
N LYS A 46 -9.22 -6.01 4.61
CA LYS A 46 -8.92 -4.84 5.42
C LYS A 46 -8.19 -3.80 4.57
N PHE A 47 -8.74 -2.59 4.50
CA PHE A 47 -8.10 -1.50 3.80
C PHE A 47 -8.32 -0.17 4.52
N PHE A 48 -7.45 0.79 4.21
CA PHE A 48 -7.55 2.18 4.63
C PHE A 48 -7.35 3.07 3.42
N THR A 49 -8.30 3.96 3.20
CA THR A 49 -8.23 4.99 2.16
C THR A 49 -7.35 6.15 2.61
N MET A 50 -6.99 7.04 1.68
CA MET A 50 -6.39 8.32 2.06
C MET A 50 -7.31 9.14 2.97
N GLU A 51 -8.62 9.04 2.86
CA GLU A 51 -9.56 9.70 3.77
C GLU A 51 -9.40 9.18 5.21
N ASP A 52 -9.24 7.87 5.38
CA ASP A 52 -8.95 7.26 6.69
C ASP A 52 -7.63 7.78 7.24
N VAL A 53 -6.56 7.78 6.42
CA VAL A 53 -5.25 8.32 6.81
C VAL A 53 -5.38 9.78 7.30
N ARG A 54 -6.18 10.60 6.62
CA ARG A 54 -6.40 12.00 7.02
C ARG A 54 -7.24 12.14 8.29
N LYS A 55 -8.24 11.28 8.49
CA LYS A 55 -9.14 11.34 9.66
C LYS A 55 -8.49 10.85 10.95
N GLN A 56 -7.78 9.71 10.90
CA GLN A 56 -7.23 9.06 12.10
C GLN A 56 -5.71 9.19 12.23
N GLY A 57 -5.02 9.69 11.20
CA GLY A 57 -3.56 9.79 11.17
C GLY A 57 -2.88 8.46 10.79
N ILE A 58 -1.72 8.56 10.14
CA ILE A 58 -1.00 7.40 9.63
C ILE A 58 -0.58 6.41 10.74
N ASP A 59 -0.21 6.90 11.91
CA ASP A 59 0.22 6.04 13.02
C ASP A 59 -0.91 5.14 13.51
N SER A 60 -2.13 5.67 13.56
CA SER A 60 -3.32 4.90 13.92
C SER A 60 -3.63 3.84 12.86
N VAL A 61 -3.52 4.20 11.57
CA VAL A 61 -3.68 3.26 10.45
C VAL A 61 -2.68 2.11 10.55
N ILE A 62 -1.40 2.41 10.74
CA ILE A 62 -0.35 1.39 10.82
C ILE A 62 -0.57 0.49 12.02
N LYS A 63 -0.88 1.05 13.18
CA LYS A 63 -1.18 0.29 14.40
C LYS A 63 -2.33 -0.70 14.16
N GLN A 64 -3.45 -0.23 13.62
CA GLN A 64 -4.59 -1.09 13.32
C GLN A 64 -4.25 -2.17 12.27
N SER A 65 -3.39 -1.85 11.30
CA SER A 65 -2.93 -2.80 10.29
C SER A 65 -2.07 -3.91 10.91
N ILE A 66 -1.15 -3.56 11.81
CA ILE A 66 -0.32 -4.54 12.53
C ILE A 66 -1.18 -5.38 13.49
N GLU A 67 -2.15 -4.78 14.18
CA GLU A 67 -3.09 -5.49 15.05
C GLU A 67 -3.98 -6.47 14.28
N TRP A 68 -4.37 -6.13 13.05
CA TRP A 68 -5.11 -7.02 12.15
C TRP A 68 -4.25 -8.20 11.68
N LEU A 69 -3.02 -7.92 11.21
CA LEU A 69 -2.13 -8.93 10.63
C LEU A 69 -1.50 -9.87 11.67
N GLN A 70 -1.36 -9.42 12.91
CA GLN A 70 -0.77 -10.17 14.02
C GLN A 70 0.56 -10.85 13.63
N PRO A 71 1.56 -10.09 13.12
CA PRO A 71 2.80 -10.67 12.64
C PRO A 71 3.55 -11.40 13.78
N GLY A 72 4.21 -12.50 13.43
CA GLY A 72 4.88 -13.36 14.40
C GLY A 72 5.92 -14.29 13.75
N PRO A 73 6.56 -15.19 14.52
CA PRO A 73 7.62 -16.06 14.01
C PRO A 73 7.21 -16.95 12.83
N GLN A 74 5.94 -17.33 12.76
CA GLN A 74 5.35 -18.15 11.68
C GLN A 74 4.51 -17.32 10.70
N SER A 75 4.44 -16.00 10.89
CA SER A 75 3.68 -15.06 10.05
C SER A 75 4.52 -13.79 9.86
N PRO A 76 5.61 -13.86 9.08
CA PRO A 76 6.46 -12.70 8.83
C PRO A 76 5.70 -11.64 8.04
N LEU A 77 6.06 -10.38 8.25
CA LEU A 77 5.51 -9.25 7.52
C LEU A 77 6.27 -9.06 6.19
N HIS A 78 5.49 -8.86 5.12
CA HIS A 78 5.96 -8.40 3.82
C HIS A 78 5.37 -7.02 3.55
N LEU A 79 6.20 -6.05 3.15
CA LEU A 79 5.75 -4.72 2.76
C LEU A 79 5.98 -4.52 1.25
N SER A 80 4.90 -4.55 0.47
CA SER A 80 4.95 -4.07 -0.91
C SER A 80 4.62 -2.58 -0.91
N PHE A 81 5.62 -1.76 -1.23
CA PHE A 81 5.52 -0.31 -1.22
C PHE A 81 5.52 0.20 -2.67
N ASP A 82 4.34 0.57 -3.15
CA ASP A 82 4.23 1.33 -4.38
C ASP A 82 4.65 2.79 -4.13
N ILE A 83 5.70 3.24 -4.83
CA ILE A 83 6.19 4.63 -4.69
C ILE A 83 5.12 5.63 -5.17
N ASP A 84 4.21 5.20 -6.03
CA ASP A 84 3.10 6.02 -6.45
C ASP A 84 2.18 6.39 -5.27
N ALA A 85 2.10 5.61 -4.18
CA ALA A 85 1.25 5.91 -3.03
C ALA A 85 1.64 7.25 -2.35
N LEU A 86 2.88 7.70 -2.52
CA LEU A 86 3.34 9.02 -2.10
C LEU A 86 2.69 10.13 -2.94
N ASP A 87 2.61 11.32 -2.38
CA ASP A 87 2.17 12.49 -3.15
C ASP A 87 3.17 12.77 -4.30
N PRO A 88 2.70 13.16 -5.50
CA PRO A 88 3.58 13.47 -6.63
C PRO A 88 4.62 14.56 -6.34
N ALA A 89 4.37 15.45 -5.36
CA ALA A 89 5.38 16.41 -4.90
C ALA A 89 6.60 15.74 -4.25
N VAL A 90 6.42 14.50 -3.76
CA VAL A 90 7.47 13.66 -3.16
C VAL A 90 8.00 12.65 -4.17
N ALA A 91 7.11 12.00 -4.94
CA ALA A 91 7.44 10.98 -5.91
C ALA A 91 6.93 11.35 -7.32
N PRO A 92 7.58 12.30 -8.03
CA PRO A 92 7.13 12.77 -9.33
C PRO A 92 7.38 11.74 -10.46
N SER A 93 8.29 10.80 -10.25
CA SER A 93 8.80 9.86 -11.26
C SER A 93 8.06 8.52 -11.24
N THR A 94 6.74 8.54 -11.38
CA THR A 94 5.87 7.34 -11.40
C THR A 94 4.83 7.41 -12.51
N GLY A 95 4.33 6.26 -12.95
CA GLY A 95 3.38 6.14 -14.07
C GLY A 95 2.02 6.79 -13.83
N THR A 96 1.57 6.86 -12.57
CA THR A 96 0.20 7.31 -12.23
C THR A 96 0.19 8.30 -11.05
N PRO A 97 0.71 9.52 -11.22
CA PRO A 97 0.74 10.50 -10.14
C PRO A 97 -0.68 10.99 -9.82
N VAL A 98 -1.17 10.68 -8.61
CA VAL A 98 -2.46 11.17 -8.11
C VAL A 98 -2.22 12.05 -6.88
N ALA A 99 -2.75 13.27 -6.91
CA ALA A 99 -2.57 14.24 -5.82
C ALA A 99 -3.21 13.79 -4.51
N ASN A 100 -2.76 14.40 -3.40
CA ASN A 100 -3.18 14.10 -2.03
C ASN A 100 -2.75 12.72 -1.56
N GLY A 101 -1.57 12.26 -2.00
CA GLY A 101 -0.97 11.00 -1.55
C GLY A 101 -0.32 11.10 -0.17
N LEU A 102 0.40 10.06 0.22
CA LEU A 102 1.19 10.05 1.45
C LEU A 102 2.31 11.08 1.39
N THR A 103 2.51 11.82 2.48
CA THR A 103 3.71 12.65 2.63
C THR A 103 4.94 11.76 2.83
N MET A 104 6.14 12.31 2.60
CA MET A 104 7.40 11.61 2.88
C MET A 104 7.47 11.11 4.34
N SER A 105 6.97 11.92 5.28
CA SER A 105 6.92 11.57 6.71
C SER A 105 6.02 10.36 6.97
N GLU A 106 4.83 10.33 6.35
CA GLU A 106 3.88 9.23 6.47
C GLU A 106 4.43 7.93 5.85
N GLY A 107 5.01 8.01 4.65
CA GLY A 107 5.67 6.86 4.02
C GLY A 107 6.81 6.28 4.86
N ARG A 108 7.65 7.15 5.44
CA ARG A 108 8.72 6.74 6.36
C ARG A 108 8.17 6.09 7.63
N ALA A 109 7.06 6.60 8.17
CA ALA A 109 6.41 6.03 9.34
C ALA A 109 5.96 4.58 9.09
N ILE A 110 5.39 4.29 7.91
CA ILE A 110 4.99 2.93 7.51
C ILE A 110 6.19 1.97 7.58
N VAL A 111 7.28 2.33 6.88
CA VAL A 111 8.48 1.47 6.82
C VAL A 111 9.10 1.30 8.21
N GLN A 112 9.23 2.39 8.98
CA GLN A 112 9.83 2.36 10.30
C GLN A 112 9.02 1.51 11.29
N GLN A 113 7.69 1.64 11.30
CA GLN A 113 6.83 0.88 12.21
C GLN A 113 6.73 -0.59 11.79
N ALA A 114 6.70 -0.88 10.49
CA ALA A 114 6.80 -2.24 9.97
C ALA A 114 8.11 -2.90 10.43
N TYR A 115 9.25 -2.20 10.31
CA TYR A 115 10.54 -2.68 10.81
C TYR A 115 10.52 -2.90 12.34
N ASN A 116 9.93 -1.98 13.09
CA ASN A 116 9.86 -2.04 14.55
C ASN A 116 9.05 -3.25 15.08
N THR A 117 8.23 -3.91 14.23
CA THR A 117 7.58 -5.17 14.61
C THR A 117 8.59 -6.29 14.90
N GLY A 118 9.82 -6.21 14.38
CA GLY A 118 10.80 -7.31 14.41
C GLY A 118 10.44 -8.49 13.48
N HIS A 119 9.35 -8.37 12.72
CA HIS A 119 8.81 -9.43 11.87
C HIS A 119 8.84 -9.10 10.37
N LEU A 120 9.29 -7.90 9.98
CA LEU A 120 9.50 -7.54 8.57
C LEU A 120 10.63 -8.37 7.94
N ARG A 121 10.32 -9.13 6.87
CA ARG A 121 11.30 -10.01 6.20
C ARG A 121 11.56 -9.68 4.73
N ALA A 122 10.65 -8.97 4.09
CA ALA A 122 10.79 -8.55 2.71
C ALA A 122 10.18 -7.16 2.53
N ILE A 123 10.74 -6.42 1.59
CA ILE A 123 10.20 -5.15 1.11
C ILE A 123 10.36 -5.14 -0.41
N ASP A 124 9.24 -4.95 -1.11
CA ASP A 124 9.25 -4.61 -2.53
C ASP A 124 9.04 -3.11 -2.68
N ILE A 125 9.83 -2.46 -3.52
CA ILE A 125 9.65 -1.04 -3.87
C ILE A 125 9.37 -1.00 -5.37
N THR A 126 8.16 -0.62 -5.76
CA THR A 126 7.66 -0.72 -7.13
C THR A 126 7.34 0.65 -7.75
N GLU A 127 7.06 0.65 -9.06
CA GLU A 127 6.62 1.82 -9.86
C GLU A 127 7.54 3.04 -9.85
N VAL A 128 8.84 2.83 -9.57
CA VAL A 128 9.86 3.86 -9.82
C VAL A 128 10.12 3.93 -11.32
N ASN A 129 9.80 5.05 -11.94
CA ASN A 129 10.08 5.31 -13.35
C ASN A 129 10.94 6.58 -13.52
N PRO A 130 12.28 6.44 -13.52
CA PRO A 130 13.20 7.58 -13.62
C PRO A 130 13.02 8.44 -14.87
N ALA A 131 12.48 7.88 -15.96
CA ALA A 131 12.29 8.60 -17.22
C ALA A 131 11.14 9.63 -17.17
N LEU A 132 10.21 9.51 -16.21
CA LEU A 132 9.08 10.44 -16.05
C LEU A 132 9.43 11.65 -15.17
N GLY A 133 10.50 11.55 -14.37
CA GLY A 133 10.96 12.65 -13.54
C GLY A 133 11.65 13.72 -14.37
N LYS A 134 11.23 14.98 -14.23
CA LYS A 134 12.03 16.12 -14.69
C LYS A 134 13.25 16.25 -13.80
N SER A 135 14.44 16.34 -14.40
CA SER A 135 15.65 16.62 -13.62
C SER A 135 15.63 18.09 -13.17
N GLN A 136 16.32 18.44 -12.07
CA GLN A 136 16.53 19.85 -11.70
C GLN A 136 17.28 20.65 -12.79
N ASN A 137 17.82 19.99 -13.82
CA ASN A 137 18.49 20.63 -14.96
C ASN A 137 17.54 20.94 -16.14
N ASP A 138 16.27 20.57 -16.05
CA ASP A 138 15.27 20.78 -17.13
C ASP A 138 14.30 21.95 -16.84
N ALA A 139 14.62 22.81 -15.85
CA ALA A 139 13.84 23.98 -15.45
C ALA A 139 14.59 25.30 -15.63
#